data_AF-A0A3Q2XJL8-F1
#
_entry.id   AF-A0A3Q2XJL8-F1
#
_cell.length_a   1.000
_cell.length_b   1.000
_cell.length_c   1.000
_cell.angle_alpha   90.00
_cell.angle_beta   90.00
_cell.angle_gamma   90.00
#
_symmetry.space_group_name_H-M   'P 1'
#
loop_
_entity.id
_entity.type
_entity.pdbx_description
1 polymer ?
#
loop_
_entity_poly.entity_id
_entity_poly.type
_entity_poly.pdbx_seq_one_letter_code
_entity_poly.pdbx_strand_id
1 'polypeptide(L)'
;MRASRSRLHPDSTNPEVSSVAKKRTKRMAMDPVHKEVLRTLRVDLSEQLLVSDGVLPLLYQEGILTAAQVEDILAESTDRKRCLKLLDVLPRRGPKAFGVFLRALDDFAWLRERLLQELRDRTCTGTATAPLGAPTSLRGSSSTTEVACGLPDHVAQQVPSERQLSRLASVLGDEWESVAMDLGVSSAALFRCRADNTLCCRDAALAALLLWRRSQGKNATARRLQESLRAAGIHSAVLQDVMMA
;
A
#
# COMPACT_ATOMS: atom_id res chain seq x y z
N MET A 1 24.33 88.52 28.87
CA MET A 1 25.73 88.03 28.83
C MET A 1 25.72 86.58 28.35
N ARG A 2 26.55 86.32 27.32
CA ARG A 2 27.27 85.07 26.95
C ARG A 2 26.57 83.74 27.27
N ALA A 3 26.11 82.93 26.31
CA ALA A 3 26.80 82.36 25.14
C ALA A 3 28.06 81.57 25.48
N SER A 4 27.99 80.26 25.18
CA SER A 4 28.98 79.43 24.47
C SER A 4 29.07 78.07 25.13
N ARG A 5 28.56 77.01 24.47
CA ARG A 5 29.24 76.25 23.41
C ARG A 5 30.47 75.56 23.99
N SER A 6 30.81 74.31 23.73
CA SER A 6 30.37 73.28 22.79
C SER A 6 31.42 72.16 23.00
N ARG A 7 31.11 70.92 22.67
CA ARG A 7 31.71 70.19 21.53
C ARG A 7 31.33 68.70 21.65
N LEU A 8 30.66 68.18 20.61
CA LEU A 8 31.22 67.34 19.53
C LEU A 8 31.63 65.95 20.09
N HIS A 9 31.27 64.80 19.54
CA HIS A 9 30.90 64.44 18.17
C HIS A 9 30.31 62.99 18.18
N PRO A 10 30.04 62.33 17.04
CA PRO A 10 28.80 61.62 16.79
C PRO A 10 29.05 60.11 16.57
N ASP A 11 28.08 59.44 15.96
CA ASP A 11 28.22 58.14 15.29
C ASP A 11 28.26 56.91 16.21
N SER A 12 27.07 56.34 16.41
CA SER A 12 26.88 54.98 15.93
C SER A 12 25.44 54.85 15.49
N THR A 13 25.22 55.15 14.21
CA THR A 13 24.56 54.22 13.28
C THR A 13 23.81 53.08 13.97
N ASN A 14 22.48 53.15 13.97
CA ASN A 14 21.67 51.95 14.12
C ASN A 14 20.60 51.90 13.00
N PRO A 15 20.97 51.41 11.80
CA PRO A 15 20.03 50.93 10.82
C PRO A 15 20.33 49.46 10.50
N GLU A 16 19.89 48.52 11.34
CA GLU A 16 19.69 47.13 10.87
C GLU A 16 18.42 46.56 11.54
N VAL A 17 17.30 46.61 10.82
CA VAL A 17 16.81 45.49 10.00
C VAL A 17 16.06 44.46 10.85
N SER A 18 14.73 44.55 10.74
CA SER A 18 13.84 43.42 10.44
C SER A 18 14.27 42.06 11.00
N SER A 19 13.60 41.63 12.07
CA SER A 19 13.31 40.21 12.32
C SER A 19 12.19 40.16 13.37
N VAL A 20 10.90 40.15 13.07
CA VAL A 20 10.17 39.28 12.10
C VAL A 20 10.91 37.98 11.79
N ALA A 21 11.57 37.40 12.79
CA ALA A 21 12.00 36.01 12.73
C ALA A 21 10.92 35.21 13.43
N LYS A 22 9.88 34.94 12.64
CA LYS A 22 8.94 33.82 12.78
C LYS A 22 9.42 32.86 13.88
N LYS A 23 8.66 32.75 14.98
CA LYS A 23 8.55 31.48 15.69
C LYS A 23 8.12 30.49 14.62
N ARG A 24 9.11 29.89 13.94
CA ARG A 24 8.98 28.76 13.05
C ARG A 24 8.50 27.67 13.98
N THR A 25 7.18 27.63 14.20
CA THR A 25 6.45 26.41 14.48
C THR A 25 7.09 25.38 13.57
N LYS A 26 7.92 24.53 14.19
CA LYS A 26 8.71 23.50 13.55
C LYS A 26 7.70 22.70 12.75
N ARG A 27 7.59 23.04 11.47
CA ARG A 27 6.61 22.47 10.55
C ARG A 27 6.90 20.99 10.58
N MET A 28 6.13 20.24 11.36
CA MET A 28 5.99 18.80 11.22
C MET A 28 5.26 18.63 9.90
N ALA A 29 5.99 18.87 8.81
CA ALA A 29 5.52 18.64 7.47
C ALA A 29 5.89 17.20 7.16
N MET A 30 5.00 16.52 6.44
CA MET A 30 5.21 15.17 5.97
C MET A 30 6.52 15.06 5.17
N ASP A 31 7.18 13.90 5.26
CA ASP A 31 8.42 13.62 4.55
C ASP A 31 8.28 13.96 3.05
N PRO A 32 9.24 14.68 2.42
CA PRO A 32 9.17 14.99 1.00
C PRO A 32 8.96 13.75 0.12
N VAL A 33 9.48 12.59 0.52
CA VAL A 33 9.29 11.35 -0.24
C VAL A 33 7.81 10.94 -0.26
N HIS A 34 7.16 10.93 0.90
CA HIS A 34 5.74 10.58 0.98
C HIS A 34 4.84 11.60 0.27
N LYS A 35 5.21 12.89 0.28
CA LYS A 35 4.48 13.92 -0.47
C LYS A 35 4.52 13.66 -1.97
N GLU A 36 5.67 13.29 -2.51
CA GLU A 36 5.80 13.04 -3.95
C GLU A 36 5.07 11.76 -4.37
N VAL A 37 5.04 10.73 -3.50
CA VAL A 37 4.23 9.52 -3.71
C VAL A 37 2.74 9.90 -3.78
N LEU A 38 2.23 10.67 -2.81
CA LEU A 38 0.84 11.16 -2.84
C LEU A 38 0.56 12.04 -4.06
N ARG A 39 1.55 12.79 -4.55
CA ARG A 39 1.40 13.66 -5.73
C ARG A 39 1.33 12.86 -7.02
N THR A 40 2.12 11.79 -7.12
CA THR A 40 2.17 10.90 -8.28
C THR A 40 0.88 10.08 -8.37
N LEU A 41 0.44 9.52 -7.24
CA LEU A 41 -0.78 8.72 -7.14
C LEU A 41 -2.04 9.58 -6.93
N ARG A 42 -1.94 10.91 -7.00
CA ARG A 42 -3.05 11.83 -6.70
C ARG A 42 -4.27 11.58 -7.58
N VAL A 43 -4.04 11.29 -8.86
CA VAL A 43 -5.11 11.05 -9.83
C VAL A 43 -5.78 9.71 -9.54
N ASP A 44 -4.99 8.64 -9.39
CA ASP A 44 -5.47 7.30 -9.06
C ASP A 44 -6.25 7.27 -7.74
N LEU A 45 -5.70 7.92 -6.71
CA LEU A 45 -6.36 8.08 -5.40
C LEU A 45 -7.69 8.80 -5.54
N SER A 46 -7.76 9.86 -6.36
CA SER A 46 -8.99 10.63 -6.53
C SER A 46 -10.12 9.87 -7.23
N GLU A 47 -9.80 8.87 -8.05
CA GLU A 47 -10.80 8.10 -8.80
C GLU A 47 -11.29 6.88 -8.05
N GLN A 48 -10.43 6.31 -7.20
CA GLN A 48 -10.65 4.98 -6.63
C GLN A 48 -10.90 5.01 -5.11
N LEU A 49 -10.59 6.11 -4.43
CA LEU A 49 -10.79 6.24 -2.98
C LEU A 49 -12.17 6.80 -2.64
N LEU A 50 -12.96 6.04 -1.87
CA LEU A 50 -14.18 6.56 -1.24
C LEU A 50 -13.84 7.13 0.13
N VAL A 51 -13.72 8.45 0.18
CA VAL A 51 -13.31 9.19 1.39
C VAL A 51 -14.39 9.19 2.47
N SER A 52 -15.64 8.99 2.06
CA SER A 52 -16.83 9.17 2.89
C SER A 52 -17.14 7.99 3.83
N ASP A 53 -16.73 6.75 3.52
CA ASP A 53 -17.30 5.55 4.17
C ASP A 53 -16.43 4.91 5.29
N GLY A 54 -15.20 5.40 5.52
CA GLY A 54 -14.34 4.84 6.58
C GLY A 54 -13.01 5.56 6.80
N VAL A 55 -12.49 6.21 5.75
CA VAL A 55 -11.20 6.89 5.79
C VAL A 55 -11.26 8.14 6.69
N LEU A 56 -12.27 8.99 6.52
CA LEU A 56 -12.44 10.22 7.31
C LEU A 56 -12.58 10.01 8.82
N PRO A 57 -13.46 9.10 9.30
CA PRO A 57 -13.62 8.83 10.72
C PRO A 57 -12.32 8.39 11.39
N LEU A 58 -11.54 7.51 10.74
CA LEU A 58 -10.24 7.04 11.26
C LEU A 58 -9.23 8.19 11.37
N LEU A 59 -9.15 9.03 10.34
CA LEU A 59 -8.27 10.20 10.32
C LEU A 59 -8.67 11.28 11.34
N TYR A 60 -9.96 11.42 11.62
CA TYR A 60 -10.47 12.30 12.68
C TYR A 60 -10.15 11.74 14.07
N GLN A 61 -10.35 10.44 14.28
CA GLN A 61 -10.09 9.76 15.54
C GLN A 61 -8.61 9.81 15.94
N GLU A 62 -7.70 9.64 14.97
CA GLU A 62 -6.25 9.76 15.19
C GLU A 62 -5.77 11.24 15.25
N GLY A 63 -6.69 12.21 15.17
CA GLY A 63 -6.41 13.64 15.32
C GLY A 63 -5.66 14.28 14.15
N ILE A 64 -5.66 13.64 12.98
CA ILE A 64 -5.01 14.17 11.77
C ILE A 64 -5.91 15.19 11.07
N LEU A 65 -7.21 14.94 11.05
CA LEU A 65 -8.21 15.87 10.55
C LEU A 65 -8.90 16.56 11.72
N THR A 66 -9.15 17.86 11.57
CA THR A 66 -10.00 18.62 12.50
C THR A 66 -11.46 18.51 12.05
N ALA A 67 -12.41 18.61 12.97
CA ALA A 67 -13.86 18.55 12.66
C ALA A 67 -14.25 19.50 11.51
N ALA A 68 -13.76 20.75 11.54
CA ALA A 68 -13.99 21.71 10.47
C ALA A 68 -13.49 21.22 9.10
N GLN A 69 -12.36 20.51 9.05
CA GLN A 69 -11.82 19.97 7.80
C GLN A 69 -12.60 18.76 7.32
N VAL A 70 -13.09 17.93 8.24
CA VAL A 70 -13.96 16.81 7.90
C VAL A 70 -15.24 17.36 7.27
N GLU A 71 -15.86 18.38 7.87
CA GLU A 71 -17.02 19.07 7.31
C GLU A 71 -16.71 19.70 5.93
N ASP A 72 -15.59 20.42 5.80
CA ASP A 72 -15.16 21.01 4.52
C ASP A 72 -14.92 19.98 3.41
N ILE A 73 -14.47 18.77 3.78
CA ILE A 73 -14.27 17.65 2.87
C ILE A 73 -15.62 17.03 2.52
N LEU A 74 -16.49 16.76 3.49
CA LEU A 74 -17.82 16.18 3.26
C LEU A 74 -18.72 17.12 2.43
N ALA A 75 -18.57 18.43 2.59
CA ALA A 75 -19.30 19.46 1.86
C ALA A 75 -19.02 19.47 0.34
N GLU A 76 -17.96 18.81 -0.13
CA GLU A 76 -17.71 18.70 -1.56
C GLU A 76 -18.73 17.80 -2.26
N SER A 77 -19.00 18.08 -3.53
CA SER A 77 -20.07 17.42 -4.27
C SER A 77 -19.73 16.01 -4.77
N THR A 78 -18.45 15.68 -4.96
CA THR A 78 -18.00 14.39 -5.50
C THR A 78 -16.87 13.81 -4.67
N ASP A 79 -16.85 12.49 -4.50
CA ASP A 79 -15.79 11.79 -3.74
C ASP A 79 -14.39 12.08 -4.27
N ARG A 80 -14.27 12.28 -5.59
CA ARG A 80 -13.04 12.76 -6.22
C ARG A 80 -12.55 14.09 -5.64
N LYS A 81 -13.44 15.08 -5.50
CA LYS A 81 -13.09 16.37 -4.90
C LYS A 81 -12.78 16.23 -3.41
N ARG A 82 -13.52 15.36 -2.69
CA ARG A 82 -13.25 15.01 -1.29
C ARG A 82 -11.83 14.47 -1.11
N CYS A 83 -11.41 13.52 -1.97
CA CYS A 83 -10.05 12.98 -2.00
C CYS A 83 -9.01 14.06 -2.22
N LEU A 84 -9.21 14.91 -3.23
CA LEU A 84 -8.25 15.96 -3.57
C LEU A 84 -8.05 16.93 -2.40
N LYS A 85 -9.13 17.35 -1.73
CA LYS A 85 -9.05 18.15 -0.51
C LYS A 85 -8.31 17.43 0.61
N LEU A 86 -8.60 16.15 0.84
CA LEU A 86 -7.90 15.35 1.84
C LEU A 86 -6.39 15.28 1.55
N LEU A 87 -6.02 15.03 0.29
CA LEU A 87 -4.63 14.96 -0.18
C LEU A 87 -3.90 16.31 -0.11
N ASP A 88 -4.61 17.44 -0.13
CA ASP A 88 -4.03 18.77 0.10
C ASP A 88 -3.78 19.08 1.57
N VAL A 89 -4.59 18.50 2.46
CA VAL A 89 -4.46 18.67 3.91
C VAL A 89 -3.38 17.75 4.50
N LEU A 90 -3.32 16.50 4.05
CA LEU A 90 -2.38 15.46 4.54
C LEU A 90 -0.91 15.94 4.66
N PRO A 91 -0.30 16.61 3.65
CA PRO A 91 1.09 17.06 3.69
C PRO A 91 1.43 18.04 4.81
N ARG A 92 0.42 18.77 5.31
CA ARG A 92 0.54 19.80 6.35
C ARG A 92 0.39 19.24 7.77
N ARG A 93 -0.07 17.98 7.92
CA ARG A 93 -0.40 17.35 9.21
C ARG A 93 0.72 16.49 9.80
N GLY A 94 1.81 16.30 9.05
CA GLY A 94 3.06 15.72 9.56
C GLY A 94 3.30 14.27 9.17
N PRO A 95 4.43 13.69 9.63
CA PRO A 95 4.90 12.38 9.17
C PRO A 95 3.99 11.23 9.59
N LYS A 96 3.27 11.38 10.72
CA LYS A 96 2.30 10.39 11.20
C LYS A 96 1.03 10.31 10.34
N ALA A 97 0.72 11.39 9.60
CA ALA A 97 -0.47 11.46 8.76
C ALA A 97 -0.46 10.38 7.68
N PHE A 98 0.72 10.09 7.11
CA PHE A 98 0.90 9.02 6.14
C PHE A 98 0.60 7.63 6.72
N GLY A 99 1.18 7.32 7.87
CA GLY A 99 1.01 5.99 8.48
C GLY A 99 -0.43 5.69 8.88
N VAL A 100 -1.16 6.68 9.39
CA VAL A 100 -2.59 6.53 9.65
C VAL A 100 -3.40 6.48 8.36
N PHE A 101 -3.05 7.29 7.36
CA PHE A 101 -3.68 7.20 6.05
C PHE A 101 -3.51 5.80 5.45
N LEU A 102 -2.34 5.17 5.58
CA LEU A 102 -2.15 3.78 5.16
C LEU A 102 -3.01 2.79 5.96
N ARG A 103 -3.20 3.00 7.27
CA ARG A 103 -4.14 2.18 8.08
C ARG A 103 -5.58 2.37 7.62
N ALA A 104 -5.97 3.60 7.28
CA ALA A 104 -7.28 3.89 6.72
C ALA A 104 -7.46 3.33 5.30
N LEU A 105 -6.35 3.04 4.60
CA LEU A 105 -6.33 2.35 3.32
C LEU A 105 -6.24 0.82 3.47
N ASP A 106 -6.39 0.24 4.66
CA ASP A 106 -6.41 -1.23 4.81
C ASP A 106 -7.59 -1.86 4.06
N ASP A 107 -8.74 -1.18 4.03
CA ASP A 107 -9.88 -1.58 3.21
C ASP A 107 -9.58 -1.50 1.70
N PHE A 108 -8.54 -0.75 1.33
CA PHE A 108 -8.03 -0.58 -0.03
C PHE A 108 -6.60 -1.12 -0.15
N ALA A 109 -6.39 -2.39 0.24
CA ALA A 109 -5.08 -3.04 0.24
C ALA A 109 -4.27 -2.84 -1.05
N TRP A 110 -4.90 -2.90 -2.23
CA TRP A 110 -4.23 -2.66 -3.53
C TRP A 110 -3.69 -1.23 -3.66
N LEU A 111 -4.37 -0.24 -3.08
CA LEU A 111 -4.00 1.17 -3.11
C LEU A 111 -2.89 1.46 -2.10
N ARG A 112 -2.97 0.84 -0.92
CA ARG A 112 -1.89 0.80 0.07
C ARG A 112 -0.63 0.19 -0.52
N GLU A 113 -0.73 -0.98 -1.16
CA GLU A 113 0.39 -1.65 -1.83
C GLU A 113 0.98 -0.79 -2.95
N ARG A 114 0.13 -0.14 -3.76
CA ARG A 114 0.58 0.79 -4.80
C ARG A 114 1.38 1.96 -4.22
N LEU A 115 0.91 2.53 -3.11
CA LEU A 115 1.61 3.58 -2.36
C LEU A 115 2.97 3.11 -1.84
N LEU A 116 3.04 1.89 -1.29
CA LEU A 116 4.28 1.30 -0.80
C LEU A 116 5.24 0.94 -1.93
N GLN A 117 4.73 0.49 -3.08
CA GLN A 117 5.53 0.18 -4.25
C GLN A 117 6.18 1.45 -4.82
N GLU A 118 5.40 2.53 -4.98
CA GLU A 118 5.91 3.82 -5.43
C GLU A 118 6.94 4.40 -4.44
N LEU A 119 6.75 4.16 -3.14
CA LEU A 119 7.74 4.51 -2.12
C LEU A 119 9.05 3.74 -2.31
N ARG A 120 8.98 2.42 -2.58
CA ARG A 120 10.16 1.57 -2.83
C ARG A 120 10.92 2.00 -4.07
N ASP A 121 10.23 2.23 -5.18
CA ASP A 121 10.84 2.66 -6.45
C ASP A 121 11.59 3.99 -6.29
N ARG A 122 11.10 4.88 -5.41
CA ARG A 122 11.74 6.17 -5.11
C ARG A 122 12.87 6.08 -4.08
N THR A 123 12.80 5.15 -3.14
CA THR A 123 13.93 4.90 -2.22
C THR A 123 15.13 4.25 -2.90
N CYS A 124 14.92 3.52 -4.01
CA CYS A 124 15.98 2.83 -4.75
C CYS A 124 16.73 3.70 -5.77
N THR A 125 16.24 4.90 -6.09
CA THR A 125 16.86 5.78 -7.10
C THR A 125 17.87 6.79 -6.54
N GLY A 126 18.21 6.72 -5.25
CA GLY A 126 19.12 7.69 -4.62
C GLY A 126 19.96 7.12 -3.50
N THR A 127 20.89 6.21 -3.80
CA THR A 127 22.22 6.06 -3.15
C THR A 127 22.91 4.81 -3.68
N ALA A 128 23.51 4.92 -4.86
CA ALA A 128 24.55 4.00 -5.28
C ALA A 128 25.85 4.33 -4.53
N THR A 129 26.19 3.57 -3.50
CA THR A 129 27.58 3.25 -3.18
C THR A 129 27.64 1.88 -2.50
N ALA A 130 28.09 0.88 -3.26
CA ALA A 130 28.49 -0.44 -2.78
C ALA A 130 29.73 -0.33 -1.86
N PRO A 131 30.10 -1.40 -1.13
CA PRO A 131 31.00 -2.40 -1.71
C PRO A 131 30.47 -3.83 -1.51
N LEU A 132 30.49 -4.66 -2.55
CA LEU A 132 31.59 -5.61 -2.84
C LEU A 132 31.83 -6.61 -1.70
N GLY A 133 31.28 -7.80 -1.88
CA GLY A 133 31.60 -9.02 -1.15
C GLY A 133 31.13 -10.22 -1.96
N ALA A 134 31.86 -10.51 -3.03
CA ALA A 134 31.68 -11.73 -3.84
C ALA A 134 32.45 -12.91 -3.20
N PRO A 135 32.46 -14.12 -3.81
CA PRO A 135 31.93 -15.36 -3.25
C PRO A 135 33.04 -16.30 -2.77
N THR A 136 32.69 -17.47 -2.22
CA THR A 136 33.32 -18.82 -2.45
C THR A 136 33.28 -19.69 -1.19
N SER A 137 32.46 -20.76 -1.22
CA SER A 137 32.74 -22.10 -0.65
C SER A 137 31.52 -22.98 -0.93
N LEU A 138 31.50 -23.70 -2.06
CA LEU A 138 31.91 -25.10 -2.17
C LEU A 138 31.16 -26.07 -1.23
N ARG A 139 30.34 -26.88 -1.90
CA ARG A 139 30.29 -28.36 -1.80
C ARG A 139 29.59 -28.93 -0.57
N GLY A 140 28.34 -29.30 -0.82
CA GLY A 140 27.61 -30.37 -0.14
C GLY A 140 26.74 -31.10 -1.16
N SER A 141 27.36 -31.89 -2.03
CA SER A 141 26.65 -32.90 -2.82
C SER A 141 26.35 -34.07 -1.90
N SER A 142 25.07 -34.37 -1.70
CA SER A 142 24.60 -35.69 -1.30
C SER A 142 23.26 -35.90 -1.97
N SER A 143 23.31 -36.76 -2.99
CA SER A 143 22.20 -37.19 -3.80
C SER A 143 21.23 -37.99 -2.95
N THR A 144 20.01 -37.50 -2.80
CA THR A 144 18.81 -38.33 -2.88
C THR A 144 17.78 -37.59 -3.71
N THR A 145 17.35 -38.31 -4.74
CA THR A 145 16.27 -38.00 -5.67
C THR A 145 14.98 -37.65 -4.94
N GLU A 146 14.61 -36.36 -4.91
CA GLU A 146 13.26 -35.92 -4.55
C GLU A 146 12.89 -34.77 -5.50
N VAL A 147 12.34 -35.15 -6.64
CA VAL A 147 11.50 -34.37 -7.59
C VAL A 147 11.57 -32.83 -7.45
N ALA A 148 12.24 -32.18 -8.40
CA ALA A 148 12.12 -30.74 -8.61
C ALA A 148 10.71 -30.39 -9.10
N CYS A 149 9.72 -30.33 -8.20
CA CYS A 149 8.38 -29.82 -8.48
C CYS A 149 8.36 -28.30 -8.38
N GLY A 150 9.20 -27.61 -9.16
CA GLY A 150 9.11 -26.16 -9.37
C GLY A 150 8.38 -25.88 -10.69
N LEU A 151 7.30 -25.09 -10.65
CA LEU A 151 6.76 -24.49 -11.87
C LEU A 151 7.88 -23.66 -12.52
N PRO A 152 8.09 -23.72 -13.84
CA PRO A 152 9.05 -22.84 -14.49
C PRO A 152 8.64 -21.37 -14.30
N ASP A 153 9.61 -20.48 -14.09
CA ASP A 153 9.39 -19.10 -13.60
C ASP A 153 8.37 -18.29 -14.43
N HIS A 154 8.26 -18.57 -15.73
CA HIS A 154 7.29 -17.92 -16.62
C HIS A 154 5.84 -18.33 -16.34
N VAL A 155 5.60 -19.60 -15.97
CA VAL A 155 4.27 -20.09 -15.56
C VAL A 155 3.96 -19.64 -14.14
N ALA A 156 4.97 -19.59 -13.26
CA ALA A 156 4.81 -19.16 -11.87
C ALA A 156 4.36 -17.68 -11.76
N GLN A 157 4.77 -16.81 -12.69
CA GLN A 157 4.35 -15.41 -12.74
C GLN A 157 3.05 -15.17 -13.52
N GLN A 158 2.51 -16.20 -14.18
CA GLN A 158 1.29 -16.08 -14.96
C GLN A 158 0.06 -15.94 -14.03
N VAL A 159 -0.89 -15.09 -14.44
CA VAL A 159 -2.21 -15.04 -13.81
C VAL A 159 -3.02 -16.25 -14.27
N PRO A 160 -3.51 -17.11 -13.36
CA PRO A 160 -4.25 -18.29 -13.73
C PRO A 160 -5.57 -17.92 -14.41
N SER A 161 -5.85 -18.58 -15.53
CA SER A 161 -7.09 -18.44 -16.29
C SER A 161 -8.27 -19.01 -15.51
N GLU A 162 -9.48 -18.56 -15.85
CA GLU A 162 -10.71 -19.02 -15.21
C GLU A 162 -10.90 -20.54 -15.31
N ARG A 163 -10.50 -21.14 -16.44
CA ARG A 163 -10.53 -22.59 -16.63
C ARG A 163 -9.60 -23.32 -15.66
N GLN A 164 -8.42 -22.74 -15.38
CA GLN A 164 -7.44 -23.27 -14.44
C GLN A 164 -7.96 -23.13 -13.00
N LEU A 165 -8.57 -21.99 -12.65
CA LEU A 165 -9.21 -21.78 -11.36
C LEU A 165 -10.41 -22.73 -11.14
N SER A 166 -11.20 -23.02 -12.18
CA SER A 166 -12.32 -23.97 -12.10
C SER A 166 -11.86 -25.41 -11.88
N ARG A 167 -10.76 -25.81 -12.51
CA ARG A 167 -10.11 -27.11 -12.26
C ARG A 167 -9.53 -27.18 -10.84
N LEU A 168 -8.87 -26.12 -10.38
CA LEU A 168 -8.39 -26.06 -9.00
C LEU A 168 -9.55 -26.12 -8.00
N ALA A 169 -10.62 -25.36 -8.22
CA ALA A 169 -11.80 -25.38 -7.34
C ALA A 169 -12.40 -26.78 -7.17
N SER A 170 -12.35 -27.66 -8.19
CA SER A 170 -12.76 -29.06 -8.05
C SER A 170 -11.80 -29.91 -7.21
N VAL A 171 -10.54 -29.52 -7.08
CA VAL A 171 -9.51 -30.28 -6.34
C VAL A 171 -9.28 -29.74 -4.93
N LEU A 172 -9.55 -28.45 -4.68
CA LEU A 172 -9.36 -27.84 -3.35
C LEU A 172 -10.34 -28.39 -2.30
N GLY A 173 -11.48 -28.96 -2.70
CA GLY A 173 -12.40 -29.62 -1.77
C GLY A 173 -12.87 -28.69 -0.66
N ASP A 174 -12.65 -29.06 0.61
CA ASP A 174 -12.99 -28.28 1.81
C ASP A 174 -11.91 -27.26 2.22
N GLU A 175 -10.68 -27.40 1.71
CA GLU A 175 -9.54 -26.54 2.05
C GLU A 175 -9.57 -25.19 1.30
N TRP A 176 -10.55 -24.98 0.43
CA TRP A 176 -10.71 -23.75 -0.34
C TRP A 176 -10.88 -22.51 0.54
N GLU A 177 -11.49 -22.63 1.73
CA GLU A 177 -11.65 -21.50 2.65
C GLU A 177 -10.31 -21.07 3.23
N SER A 178 -9.49 -22.03 3.65
CA SER A 178 -8.14 -21.81 4.17
C SER A 178 -7.25 -21.21 3.09
N VAL A 179 -7.27 -21.79 1.88
CA VAL A 179 -6.49 -21.28 0.74
C VAL A 179 -6.93 -19.87 0.37
N ALA A 180 -8.23 -19.58 0.33
CA ALA A 180 -8.72 -18.26 -0.04
C ALA A 180 -8.47 -17.20 1.05
N MET A 181 -8.54 -17.57 2.33
CA MET A 181 -8.11 -16.71 3.44
C MET A 181 -6.63 -16.37 3.34
N ASP A 182 -5.78 -17.38 3.10
CA ASP A 182 -4.36 -17.16 2.91
C ASP A 182 -4.07 -16.26 1.73
N LEU A 183 -4.85 -16.35 0.65
CA LEU A 183 -4.74 -15.49 -0.53
C LEU A 183 -5.20 -14.04 -0.30
N GLY A 184 -5.72 -13.72 0.89
CA GLY A 184 -6.15 -12.38 1.27
C GLY A 184 -7.61 -12.08 0.96
N VAL A 185 -8.44 -13.09 0.66
CA VAL A 185 -9.89 -12.92 0.56
C VAL A 185 -10.47 -12.77 1.97
N SER A 186 -11.24 -11.72 2.23
CA SER A 186 -11.80 -11.48 3.55
C SER A 186 -12.81 -12.56 3.96
N SER A 187 -12.86 -12.86 5.25
CA SER A 187 -13.82 -13.84 5.81
C SER A 187 -15.28 -13.47 5.49
N ALA A 188 -15.62 -12.17 5.49
CA ALA A 188 -16.93 -11.69 5.09
C ALA A 188 -17.25 -12.00 3.62
N ALA A 189 -16.25 -11.94 2.72
CA ALA A 189 -16.42 -12.30 1.33
C ALA A 189 -16.56 -13.81 1.14
N LEU A 190 -15.79 -14.62 1.87
CA LEU A 190 -15.92 -16.09 1.85
C LEU A 190 -17.29 -16.54 2.35
N PHE A 191 -17.80 -15.90 3.41
CA PHE A 191 -19.14 -16.18 3.91
C PHE A 191 -20.21 -15.86 2.87
N ARG A 192 -20.09 -14.73 2.15
CA ARG A 192 -20.98 -14.41 1.03
C ARG A 192 -20.87 -15.44 -0.10
N CYS A 193 -19.65 -15.81 -0.52
CA CYS A 193 -19.46 -16.83 -1.55
C CYS A 193 -20.08 -18.18 -1.16
N ARG A 194 -19.99 -18.58 0.11
CA ARG A 194 -20.62 -19.79 0.65
C ARG A 194 -22.15 -19.66 0.70
N ALA A 195 -22.66 -18.51 1.11
CA ALA A 195 -24.10 -18.25 1.18
C ALA A 195 -24.75 -18.21 -0.22
N ASP A 196 -24.04 -17.65 -1.21
CA ASP A 196 -24.49 -17.58 -2.60
C ASP A 196 -24.44 -18.94 -3.30
N ASN A 197 -23.60 -19.88 -2.83
CA ASN A 197 -23.36 -21.19 -3.44
C ASN A 197 -23.49 -22.33 -2.42
N THR A 198 -24.59 -22.34 -1.67
CA THR A 198 -24.85 -23.33 -0.58
C THR A 198 -24.94 -24.78 -1.05
N LEU A 199 -25.26 -25.01 -2.33
CA LEU A 199 -25.47 -26.34 -2.89
C LEU A 199 -24.20 -26.95 -3.53
N CYS A 200 -23.15 -26.15 -3.74
CA CYS A 200 -21.95 -26.60 -4.46
C CYS A 200 -20.67 -25.94 -3.91
N CYS A 201 -19.86 -26.72 -3.18
CA CYS A 201 -18.58 -26.24 -2.62
C CYS A 201 -17.60 -25.81 -3.72
N ARG A 202 -17.63 -26.48 -4.88
CA ARG A 202 -16.79 -26.12 -6.04
C ARG A 202 -17.12 -24.73 -6.56
N ASP A 203 -18.40 -24.36 -6.64
CA ASP A 203 -18.81 -23.04 -7.14
C ASP A 203 -18.50 -21.95 -6.12
N ALA A 204 -18.65 -22.23 -4.82
CA ALA A 204 -18.19 -21.35 -3.75
C ALA A 204 -16.66 -21.11 -3.82
N ALA A 205 -15.89 -22.19 -4.00
CA ALA A 205 -14.43 -22.15 -4.15
C ALA A 205 -14.00 -21.39 -5.40
N LEU A 206 -14.66 -21.63 -6.54
CA LEU A 206 -14.40 -20.90 -7.78
C LEU A 206 -14.72 -19.42 -7.62
N ALA A 207 -15.87 -19.07 -7.04
CA ALA A 207 -16.25 -17.68 -6.77
C ALA A 207 -15.21 -16.96 -5.90
N ALA A 208 -14.72 -17.63 -4.84
CA ALA A 208 -13.68 -17.10 -3.97
C ALA A 208 -12.34 -16.90 -4.71
N LEU A 209 -11.92 -17.86 -5.55
CA LEU A 209 -10.70 -17.77 -6.34
C LEU A 209 -10.81 -16.69 -7.44
N LEU A 210 -11.98 -16.50 -8.03
CA LEU A 210 -12.24 -15.43 -8.99
C LEU A 210 -12.25 -14.06 -8.31
N LEU A 211 -12.78 -13.99 -7.09
CA LEU A 211 -12.74 -12.78 -6.28
C LEU A 211 -11.29 -12.44 -5.90
N TRP A 212 -10.48 -13.44 -5.52
CA TRP A 212 -9.05 -13.27 -5.32
C TRP A 212 -8.39 -12.69 -6.58
N ARG A 213 -8.59 -13.32 -7.75
CA ARG A 213 -8.05 -12.84 -9.04
C ARG A 213 -8.47 -11.40 -9.33
N ARG A 214 -9.73 -11.05 -9.06
CA ARG A 214 -10.26 -9.70 -9.28
C ARG A 214 -9.69 -8.67 -8.30
N SER A 215 -9.47 -9.07 -7.04
CA SER A 215 -8.91 -8.21 -6.00
C SER A 215 -7.41 -7.97 -6.15
N GLN A 216 -6.67 -8.99 -6.62
CA GLN A 216 -5.20 -8.96 -6.70
C GLN A 216 -4.69 -8.65 -8.11
N GLY A 217 -5.51 -8.80 -9.16
CA GLY A 217 -5.17 -8.40 -10.53
C GLY A 217 -3.88 -9.04 -11.04
N LYS A 218 -2.82 -8.23 -11.19
CA LYS A 218 -1.49 -8.67 -11.65
C LYS A 218 -0.69 -9.41 -10.58
N ASN A 219 -1.06 -9.26 -9.31
CA ASN A 219 -0.43 -9.96 -8.18
C ASN A 219 -1.05 -11.35 -7.95
N ALA A 220 -2.15 -11.66 -8.64
CA ALA A 220 -2.79 -12.98 -8.62
C ALA A 220 -1.97 -13.99 -9.43
N THR A 221 -0.74 -14.25 -9.01
CA THR A 221 0.20 -15.12 -9.71
C THR A 221 0.02 -16.56 -9.28
N ALA A 222 0.33 -17.50 -10.19
CA ALA A 222 0.38 -18.92 -9.89
C ALA A 222 1.33 -19.25 -8.73
N ARG A 223 2.42 -18.51 -8.58
CA ARG A 223 3.34 -18.64 -7.44
C ARG A 223 2.65 -18.40 -6.11
N ARG A 224 1.84 -17.34 -6.02
CA ARG A 224 1.12 -17.04 -4.78
C ARG A 224 0.10 -18.13 -4.47
N LEU A 225 -0.56 -18.63 -5.50
CA LEU A 225 -1.47 -19.77 -5.40
C LEU A 225 -0.75 -21.06 -4.97
N GLN A 226 0.48 -21.29 -5.43
CA GLN A 226 1.31 -22.41 -5.00
C GLN A 226 1.69 -22.31 -3.51
N GLU A 227 2.00 -21.10 -3.05
CA GLU A 227 2.35 -20.84 -1.66
C GLU A 227 1.14 -21.04 -0.73
N SER A 228 -0.07 -20.60 -1.12
CA SER A 228 -1.28 -20.86 -0.32
C SER A 228 -1.70 -22.33 -0.34
N LEU A 229 -1.57 -23.02 -1.47
CA LEU A 229 -1.85 -24.46 -1.52
C LEU A 229 -0.91 -25.25 -0.61
N ARG A 230 0.39 -24.89 -0.58
CA ARG A 230 1.35 -25.49 0.33
C ARG A 230 1.02 -25.20 1.79
N ALA A 231 0.57 -23.98 2.10
CA ALA A 231 0.15 -23.60 3.46
C ALA A 231 -1.07 -24.40 3.94
N ALA A 232 -2.01 -24.69 3.03
CA ALA A 232 -3.16 -25.57 3.28
C ALA A 232 -2.82 -27.08 3.21
N GLY A 233 -1.53 -27.46 3.11
CA GLY A 233 -1.12 -28.87 3.06
C GLY A 233 -1.45 -29.59 1.74
N ILE A 234 -1.90 -28.88 0.71
CA ILE A 234 -2.18 -29.45 -0.62
C ILE A 234 -0.88 -29.53 -1.42
N HIS A 235 -0.62 -30.70 -2.00
CA HIS A 235 0.61 -30.94 -2.77
C HIS A 235 0.67 -30.04 -4.01
N SER A 236 1.80 -29.34 -4.20
CA SER A 236 2.01 -28.41 -5.32
C SER A 236 1.97 -29.06 -6.71
N ALA A 237 1.99 -30.39 -6.77
CA ALA A 237 1.79 -31.17 -8.00
C ALA A 237 0.40 -30.93 -8.62
N VAL A 238 -0.62 -30.67 -7.79
CA VAL A 238 -1.99 -30.36 -8.26
C VAL A 238 -2.01 -29.08 -9.09
N LEU A 239 -1.29 -28.06 -8.63
CA LEU A 239 -1.20 -26.80 -9.36
C LEU A 239 -0.43 -26.97 -10.67
N GLN A 240 0.64 -27.79 -10.67
CA GLN A 240 1.43 -28.08 -11.87
C GLN A 240 0.60 -28.79 -12.93
N ASP A 241 -0.16 -29.81 -12.53
CA ASP A 241 -1.06 -30.54 -13.43
C ASP A 241 -2.10 -29.59 -14.06
N VAL A 242 -2.70 -28.71 -13.25
CA VAL A 242 -3.72 -27.77 -13.75
C VAL A 242 -3.14 -26.63 -14.59
N MET A 243 -1.91 -26.20 -14.32
CA MET A 243 -1.25 -25.14 -15.10
C MET A 243 -0.71 -25.64 -16.44
N MET A 244 -0.35 -26.92 -16.53
CA MET A 244 0.27 -27.54 -17.72
C MET A 244 -0.72 -28.35 -18.58
N ALA A 245 -1.99 -28.42 -18.19
CA ALA A 245 -3.08 -29.13 -18.89
C ALA A 245 -4.12 -28.20 -19.54
#